data_AF-A0A661YGC1-F1
#
_entry.id   AF-A0A661YGC1-F1
#
_cell.length_a   1.000
_cell.length_b   1.000
_cell.length_c   1.000
_cell.angle_alpha   90.00
_cell.angle_beta   90.00
_cell.angle_gamma   90.00
#
_symmetry.space_group_name_H-M   'P 1'
#
loop_
_entity.id
_entity.type
_entity.pdbx_description
1 polymer ?
#
loop_
_entity_poly.entity_id
_entity_poly.type
_entity_poly.pdbx_seq_one_letter_code
_entity_poly.pdbx_strand_id
1 'polypeptide(L)'
;MGRAGLLIILLLLFASTAKSQSDLTYKQVDSIMYVDFTTENWDEVIRAGKDALQNNIDYFYLRMRMGIACYNTGNYRSAAGHLVKAGDFNPGYWLVKDYLYHSYLYSGQHDEAALIAGGLNDGLREMSGIKKPKAFSTFYLETGPEFSDNLDKHEMDHLPGGQDLREQDLYGNSFYTHLGAKLQIHPNISMYAGFSNLRISKQAGLQYAWNSPDSIVQYEWGYEKFFPSRPKVETSSYDYTLKQNGVYVNANILLGRGWSLTPALHYVHVNTKSIDIDNNSSFVRDTAYYNQAIDSMSFIYYNQIRFDIRPTTLILNNFVVSLAFNKQISVFDLGIFGSWSNLNDLHQIQ
;
A
#
# COMPACT_ATOMS: atom_id res chain seq x y z
N MET A 1 -47.99 -55.45 56.31
CA MET A 1 -48.23 -54.55 55.17
C MET A 1 -48.11 -55.37 53.89
N GLY A 2 -49.21 -55.52 53.13
CA GLY A 2 -49.24 -56.35 51.93
C GLY A 2 -48.39 -55.80 50.79
N ARG A 3 -47.97 -56.65 49.86
CA ARG A 3 -47.18 -56.30 48.66
C ARG A 3 -47.77 -55.12 47.86
N ALA A 4 -49.09 -54.91 47.94
CA ALA A 4 -49.78 -53.77 47.34
C ALA A 4 -49.49 -52.42 48.03
N GLY A 5 -49.26 -52.40 49.34
CA GLY A 5 -48.95 -51.17 50.09
C GLY A 5 -47.55 -50.63 49.80
N LEU A 6 -46.59 -51.51 49.50
CA LEU A 6 -45.22 -51.14 49.17
C LEU A 6 -45.11 -50.57 47.75
N LEU A 7 -45.94 -51.04 46.82
CA LEU A 7 -46.09 -50.48 45.47
C LEU A 7 -46.70 -49.08 45.47
N ILE A 8 -47.69 -48.81 46.33
CA ILE A 8 -48.33 -47.48 46.44
C ILE A 8 -47.34 -46.46 47.03
N ILE A 9 -46.54 -46.86 48.01
CA ILE A 9 -45.50 -45.99 48.60
C ILE A 9 -44.39 -45.70 47.57
N LEU A 10 -43.99 -46.69 46.75
CA LEU A 10 -43.04 -46.45 45.66
C LEU A 10 -43.61 -45.52 44.58
N LEU A 11 -44.90 -45.65 44.22
CA LEU A 11 -45.54 -44.76 43.24
C LEU A 11 -45.63 -43.31 43.74
N LEU A 12 -45.89 -43.11 45.04
CA LEU A 12 -45.95 -41.80 45.67
C LEU A 12 -44.57 -41.15 45.82
N LEU A 13 -43.50 -41.94 45.96
CA LEU A 13 -42.11 -41.46 46.01
C LEU A 13 -41.55 -41.08 44.63
N PHE A 14 -42.09 -41.63 43.53
CA PHE A 14 -41.74 -41.21 42.17
C PHE A 14 -42.55 -40.00 41.67
N ALA A 15 -43.73 -39.75 42.25
CA ALA A 15 -44.54 -38.58 41.90
C ALA A 15 -43.97 -37.25 42.44
N SER A 16 -43.10 -37.28 43.46
CA SER A 16 -42.54 -36.10 44.10
C SER A 16 -41.27 -35.54 43.45
N THR A 17 -40.72 -36.21 42.42
CA THR A 17 -39.57 -35.69 41.64
C THR A 17 -39.97 -35.02 40.33
N ALA A 18 -41.27 -34.92 40.03
CA ALA A 18 -41.77 -34.09 38.94
C ALA A 18 -41.72 -32.61 39.34
N LYS A 19 -40.51 -32.01 39.31
CA LYS A 19 -40.43 -30.56 39.17
C LYS A 19 -41.08 -30.23 37.83
N SER A 20 -42.30 -29.70 37.89
CA SER A 20 -42.89 -28.94 36.79
C SER A 20 -42.03 -27.68 36.58
N GLN A 21 -40.85 -27.84 36.00
CA GLN A 21 -40.19 -26.73 35.32
C GLN A 21 -41.02 -26.52 34.06
N SER A 22 -41.93 -25.56 34.10
CA SER A 22 -42.56 -25.09 32.87
C SER A 22 -41.45 -24.69 31.92
N ASP A 23 -41.38 -25.29 30.73
CA ASP A 23 -40.43 -24.88 29.71
C ASP A 23 -40.51 -23.35 29.55
N LEU A 24 -39.35 -22.69 29.58
CA LEU A 24 -39.27 -21.25 29.42
C LEU A 24 -39.91 -20.87 28.08
N THR A 25 -41.04 -20.16 28.11
CA THR A 25 -41.74 -19.79 26.88
C THR A 25 -41.32 -18.41 26.38
N TYR A 26 -41.44 -18.18 25.07
CA TYR A 26 -41.17 -16.86 24.49
C TYR A 26 -42.01 -15.74 25.15
N LYS A 27 -43.26 -16.02 25.55
CA LYS A 27 -44.16 -15.05 26.19
C LYS A 27 -43.68 -14.65 27.58
N GLN A 28 -43.20 -15.63 28.36
CA GLN A 28 -42.65 -15.38 29.69
C GLN A 28 -41.38 -14.54 29.59
N VAL A 29 -40.46 -14.92 28.69
CA VAL A 29 -39.23 -14.17 28.41
C VAL A 29 -39.56 -12.75 27.98
N ASP A 30 -40.50 -12.57 27.06
CA ASP A 30 -40.86 -11.25 26.55
C ASP A 30 -41.42 -10.34 27.63
N SER A 31 -42.32 -10.86 28.47
CA SER A 31 -42.93 -10.09 29.56
C SER A 31 -41.89 -9.66 30.60
N ILE A 32 -41.04 -10.59 31.06
CA ILE A 32 -40.03 -10.30 32.08
C ILE A 32 -39.02 -9.28 31.54
N MET A 33 -38.48 -9.55 30.35
CA MET A 33 -37.45 -8.72 29.76
C MET A 33 -37.99 -7.36 29.33
N TYR A 34 -39.29 -7.24 29.00
CA TYR A 34 -39.91 -5.94 28.74
C TYR A 34 -39.95 -5.09 30.01
N VAL A 35 -40.31 -5.66 31.16
CA VAL A 35 -40.28 -4.96 32.45
C VAL A 35 -38.87 -4.46 32.73
N ASP A 36 -37.88 -5.36 32.73
CA ASP A 36 -36.48 -5.01 33.00
C ASP A 36 -35.94 -3.96 32.03
N PHE A 37 -36.34 -4.03 30.76
CA PHE A 37 -35.96 -3.04 29.76
C PHE A 37 -36.57 -1.67 30.03
N THR A 38 -37.85 -1.60 30.40
CA THR A 38 -38.53 -0.33 30.72
C THR A 38 -38.08 0.28 32.04
N THR A 39 -37.58 -0.53 32.97
CA THR A 39 -36.99 -0.06 34.23
C THR A 39 -35.47 0.11 34.16
N GLU A 40 -34.88 0.01 32.97
CA GLU A 40 -33.44 0.19 32.72
C GLU A 40 -32.53 -0.76 33.49
N ASN A 41 -33.02 -1.95 33.85
CA ASN A 41 -32.25 -3.01 34.50
C ASN A 41 -31.39 -3.75 33.45
N TRP A 42 -30.40 -3.06 32.87
CA TRP A 42 -29.63 -3.56 31.71
C TRP A 42 -28.94 -4.89 31.94
N ASP A 43 -28.38 -5.11 33.14
CA ASP A 43 -27.73 -6.37 33.49
C ASP A 43 -28.71 -7.54 33.50
N GLU A 44 -29.95 -7.33 33.96
CA GLU A 44 -31.00 -8.34 33.95
C GLU A 44 -31.51 -8.62 32.53
N VAL A 45 -31.67 -7.58 31.70
CA VAL A 45 -31.99 -7.74 30.27
C VAL A 45 -30.93 -8.60 29.56
N ILE A 46 -29.65 -8.33 29.82
CA ILE A 46 -28.54 -9.11 29.23
C ILE A 46 -28.56 -10.56 29.76
N ARG A 47 -28.80 -10.76 31.05
CA ARG A 47 -28.82 -12.10 31.68
C ARG A 47 -30.00 -12.94 31.18
N ALA A 48 -31.22 -12.41 31.28
CA ALA A 48 -32.43 -13.06 30.80
C ALA A 48 -32.36 -13.34 29.29
N GLY A 49 -31.78 -12.42 28.53
CA GLY A 49 -31.59 -12.60 27.10
C GLY A 49 -30.61 -13.72 26.75
N LYS A 50 -29.50 -13.86 27.50
CA LYS A 50 -28.55 -14.97 27.31
C LYS A 50 -29.21 -16.32 27.62
N ASP A 51 -29.98 -16.40 28.70
CA ASP A 51 -30.73 -17.62 29.08
C ASP A 51 -31.77 -17.99 28.02
N ALA A 52 -32.52 -17.01 27.50
CA ALA A 52 -33.46 -17.22 26.41
C ALA A 52 -32.77 -17.79 25.15
N LEU A 53 -31.63 -17.23 24.75
CA LEU A 53 -30.86 -17.71 23.60
C LEU A 53 -30.33 -19.14 23.80
N GLN A 54 -29.93 -19.51 25.02
CA GLN A 54 -29.53 -20.88 25.37
C GLN A 54 -30.69 -21.87 25.25
N ASN A 55 -31.91 -21.40 25.49
CA ASN A 55 -33.15 -22.16 25.33
C ASN A 55 -33.74 -22.08 23.90
N ASN A 56 -32.94 -21.64 22.91
CA ASN A 56 -33.35 -21.49 21.50
C ASN A 56 -34.53 -20.53 21.26
N ILE A 57 -34.72 -19.56 22.16
CA ILE A 57 -35.70 -18.49 22.00
C ILE A 57 -34.95 -17.32 21.37
N ASP A 58 -35.14 -17.09 20.07
CA ASP A 58 -34.53 -15.97 19.33
C ASP A 58 -35.57 -15.23 18.49
N TYR A 59 -35.79 -13.96 18.81
CA TYR A 59 -36.76 -13.11 18.12
C TYR A 59 -36.34 -11.63 18.16
N PHE A 60 -37.00 -10.82 17.34
CA PHE A 60 -36.66 -9.42 17.11
C PHE A 60 -36.47 -8.60 18.41
N TYR A 61 -37.48 -8.54 19.27
CA TYR A 61 -37.45 -7.69 20.47
C TYR A 61 -36.42 -8.17 21.51
N LEU A 62 -36.20 -9.48 21.63
CA LEU A 62 -35.10 -10.02 22.45
C LEU A 62 -33.75 -9.45 21.98
N ARG A 63 -33.42 -9.61 20.70
CA ARG A 63 -32.15 -9.14 20.14
C ARG A 63 -32.01 -7.62 20.25
N MET A 64 -33.06 -6.87 19.96
CA MET A 64 -33.07 -5.41 20.07
C MET A 64 -32.81 -4.95 21.52
N ARG A 65 -33.55 -5.49 22.50
CA ARG A 65 -33.42 -5.10 23.92
C ARG A 65 -32.06 -5.48 24.48
N MET A 66 -31.55 -6.67 24.16
CA MET A 66 -30.18 -7.06 24.51
C MET A 66 -29.15 -6.11 23.90
N GLY A 67 -29.33 -5.71 22.63
CA GLY A 67 -28.46 -4.76 21.95
C GLY A 67 -28.39 -3.40 22.64
N ILE A 68 -29.56 -2.82 22.94
CA ILE A 68 -29.69 -1.54 23.64
C ILE A 68 -29.14 -1.64 25.07
N ALA A 69 -29.42 -2.72 25.80
CA ALA A 69 -28.87 -2.95 27.14
C ALA A 69 -27.33 -3.02 27.10
N CYS A 70 -26.75 -3.81 26.17
CA CYS A 70 -25.30 -3.86 25.99
C CYS A 70 -24.71 -2.47 25.67
N TYR A 71 -25.38 -1.68 24.84
CA TYR A 71 -24.95 -0.32 24.50
C TYR A 71 -24.92 0.59 25.74
N ASN A 72 -25.97 0.57 26.55
CA ASN A 72 -26.06 1.37 27.78
C ASN A 72 -25.03 0.95 28.84
N THR A 73 -24.60 -0.32 28.83
CA THR A 73 -23.49 -0.81 29.66
C THR A 73 -22.09 -0.55 29.07
N GLY A 74 -21.99 0.17 27.95
CA GLY A 74 -20.71 0.46 27.28
C GLY A 74 -20.12 -0.73 26.51
N ASN A 75 -20.82 -1.86 26.41
CA ASN A 75 -20.40 -3.03 25.67
C ASN A 75 -20.84 -2.94 24.21
N TYR A 76 -20.32 -1.92 23.51
CA TYR A 76 -20.71 -1.55 22.15
C TYR A 76 -20.52 -2.66 21.12
N ARG A 77 -19.53 -3.53 21.31
CA ARG A 77 -19.30 -4.68 20.42
C ARG A 77 -20.41 -5.73 20.53
N SER A 78 -20.77 -6.09 21.76
CA SER A 78 -21.87 -7.03 21.99
C SER A 78 -23.19 -6.41 21.53
N ALA A 79 -23.37 -5.11 21.77
CA ALA A 79 -24.50 -4.34 21.27
C ALA A 79 -24.64 -4.48 19.74
N ALA A 80 -23.58 -4.18 18.99
CA ALA A 80 -23.57 -4.32 17.53
C ALA A 80 -23.95 -5.74 17.09
N GLY A 81 -23.39 -6.78 17.71
CA GLY A 81 -23.72 -8.17 17.39
C GLY A 81 -25.21 -8.51 17.55
N HIS A 82 -25.82 -8.08 18.66
CA HIS A 82 -27.25 -8.26 18.89
C HIS A 82 -28.11 -7.41 17.95
N LEU A 83 -27.72 -6.16 17.69
CA LEU A 83 -28.44 -5.23 16.82
C LEU A 83 -28.40 -5.64 15.34
N VAL A 84 -27.29 -6.22 14.86
CA VAL A 84 -27.23 -6.83 13.53
C VAL A 84 -28.28 -7.94 13.40
N LYS A 85 -28.38 -8.83 14.40
CA LYS A 85 -29.40 -9.89 14.42
C LYS A 85 -30.82 -9.33 14.50
N ALA A 86 -31.05 -8.28 15.29
CA ALA A 86 -32.34 -7.58 15.31
C ALA A 86 -32.67 -6.98 13.93
N GLY A 87 -31.67 -6.41 13.25
CA GLY A 87 -31.79 -5.87 11.90
C GLY A 87 -32.08 -6.93 10.84
N ASP A 88 -31.57 -8.16 11.00
CA ASP A 88 -31.91 -9.28 10.12
C ASP A 88 -33.41 -9.63 10.22
N PHE A 89 -34.01 -9.53 11.42
CA PHE A 89 -35.46 -9.73 11.61
C PHE A 89 -36.32 -8.57 11.11
N ASN A 90 -35.87 -7.32 11.30
CA ASN A 90 -36.59 -6.13 10.84
C ASN A 90 -35.61 -5.05 10.33
N PRO A 91 -35.23 -5.11 9.04
CA PRO A 91 -34.23 -4.20 8.47
C PRO A 91 -34.65 -2.73 8.41
N GLY A 92 -35.95 -2.44 8.57
CA GLY A 92 -36.51 -1.10 8.48
C GLY A 92 -36.58 -0.36 9.82
N TYR A 93 -36.40 -1.06 10.95
CA TYR A 93 -36.64 -0.45 12.26
C TYR A 93 -35.55 0.57 12.63
N TRP A 94 -35.96 1.83 12.70
CA TRP A 94 -35.03 2.96 12.82
C TRP A 94 -34.18 2.92 14.10
N LEU A 95 -34.78 2.51 15.23
CA LEU A 95 -34.09 2.47 16.51
C LEU A 95 -32.93 1.47 16.50
N VAL A 96 -33.11 0.32 15.83
CA VAL A 96 -32.02 -0.65 15.65
C VAL A 96 -30.89 -0.04 14.83
N LYS A 97 -31.19 0.70 13.75
CA LYS A 97 -30.15 1.37 12.94
C LYS A 97 -29.41 2.44 13.73
N ASP A 98 -30.12 3.23 14.51
CA ASP A 98 -29.55 4.29 15.35
C ASP A 98 -28.56 3.72 16.36
N TYR A 99 -29.00 2.77 17.19
CA TYR A 99 -28.12 2.10 18.14
C TYR A 99 -26.99 1.34 17.46
N LEU A 100 -27.23 0.73 16.28
CA LEU A 100 -26.21 -0.01 15.55
C LEU A 100 -25.11 0.92 15.02
N TYR A 101 -25.49 2.08 14.47
CA TYR A 101 -24.56 3.12 14.05
C TYR A 101 -23.65 3.56 15.20
N HIS A 102 -24.23 3.94 16.35
CA HIS A 102 -23.46 4.41 17.50
C HIS A 102 -22.63 3.28 18.13
N SER A 103 -23.15 2.05 18.14
CA SER A 103 -22.40 0.88 18.58
C SER A 103 -21.15 0.65 17.73
N TYR A 104 -21.26 0.75 16.40
CA TYR A 104 -20.12 0.66 15.50
C TYR A 104 -19.14 1.82 15.71
N LEU A 105 -19.64 3.05 15.80
CA LEU A 105 -18.84 4.24 16.02
C LEU A 105 -18.00 4.15 17.32
N TYR A 106 -18.63 3.80 18.45
CA TYR A 106 -17.96 3.74 19.74
C TYR A 106 -17.11 2.48 19.95
N SER A 107 -17.22 1.49 19.06
CA SER A 107 -16.34 0.32 19.05
C SER A 107 -15.21 0.40 18.03
N GLY A 108 -15.06 1.53 17.33
CA GLY A 108 -13.99 1.77 16.34
C GLY A 108 -14.24 1.16 14.95
N GLN A 109 -15.43 0.62 14.71
CA GLN A 109 -15.85 0.02 13.43
C GLN A 109 -16.39 1.13 12.51
N HIS A 110 -15.50 2.05 12.11
CA HIS A 110 -15.89 3.27 11.40
C HIS A 110 -16.47 3.01 10.01
N ASP A 111 -16.01 1.97 9.32
CA ASP A 111 -16.48 1.60 7.99
C ASP A 111 -17.94 1.10 8.06
N GLU A 112 -18.28 0.26 9.04
CA GLU A 112 -19.65 -0.17 9.30
C GLU A 112 -20.55 0.99 9.72
N ALA A 113 -20.04 1.89 10.57
CA ALA A 113 -20.78 3.10 10.94
C ALA A 113 -21.09 3.94 9.68
N ALA A 114 -20.12 4.12 8.78
CA ALA A 114 -20.31 4.84 7.53
C ALA A 114 -21.36 4.19 6.62
N LEU A 115 -21.36 2.85 6.53
CA LEU A 115 -22.38 2.09 5.80
C LEU A 115 -23.78 2.32 6.35
N ILE A 116 -23.96 2.23 7.67
CA ILE A 116 -25.26 2.48 8.30
C ILE A 116 -25.71 3.91 8.04
N ALA A 117 -24.84 4.89 8.28
CA ALA A 117 -25.14 6.31 8.04
C ALA A 117 -25.51 6.58 6.58
N GLY A 118 -24.87 5.89 5.64
CA GLY A 118 -25.13 5.96 4.20
C GLY A 118 -26.56 5.62 3.80
N GLY A 119 -27.15 4.62 4.44
CA GLY A 119 -28.50 4.13 4.16
C GLY A 119 -29.63 4.87 4.90
N LEU A 120 -29.31 5.86 5.73
CA LEU A 120 -30.32 6.66 6.44
C LEU A 120 -30.84 7.81 5.57
N ASN A 121 -32.15 8.06 5.66
CA ASN A 121 -32.75 9.27 5.11
C ASN A 121 -32.40 10.49 5.99
N ASP A 122 -32.64 11.69 5.45
CA ASP A 122 -32.22 12.93 6.12
C ASP A 122 -32.92 13.15 7.47
N GLY A 123 -34.20 12.77 7.61
CA GLY A 123 -34.93 12.89 8.87
C GLY A 123 -34.39 11.99 9.99
N LEU A 124 -34.03 10.74 9.66
CA LEU A 124 -33.40 9.83 10.63
C LEU A 124 -32.01 10.31 11.01
N ARG A 125 -31.23 10.85 10.06
CA ARG A 125 -29.92 11.43 10.36
C ARG A 125 -30.02 12.59 11.34
N GLU A 126 -30.96 13.49 11.13
CA GLU A 126 -31.18 14.65 12.00
C GLU A 126 -31.59 14.21 13.41
N MET A 127 -32.57 13.30 13.52
CA MET A 127 -33.02 12.76 14.80
C MET A 127 -31.88 12.04 15.57
N SER A 128 -31.03 11.31 14.86
CA SER A 128 -29.91 10.55 15.42
C SER A 128 -28.62 11.37 15.63
N GLY A 129 -28.59 12.64 15.22
CA GLY A 129 -27.36 13.46 15.25
C GLY A 129 -26.26 13.00 14.28
N ILE A 130 -26.61 12.25 13.24
CA ILE A 130 -25.67 11.67 12.27
C ILE A 130 -25.40 12.67 11.15
N LYS A 131 -24.16 13.12 11.03
CA LYS A 131 -23.76 14.06 9.98
C LYS A 131 -23.77 13.40 8.61
N LYS A 132 -24.31 14.11 7.61
CA LYS A 132 -24.23 13.69 6.21
C LYS A 132 -22.75 13.64 5.77
N PRO A 133 -22.29 12.53 5.16
CA PRO A 133 -20.92 12.45 4.67
C PRO A 133 -20.67 13.52 3.59
N LYS A 134 -19.53 14.21 3.69
CA LYS A 134 -19.13 15.21 2.70
C LYS A 134 -18.59 14.50 1.46
N ALA A 135 -19.00 14.96 0.28
CA ALA A 135 -18.50 14.42 -0.99
C ALA A 135 -16.97 14.59 -1.15
N PHE A 136 -16.41 15.64 -0.53
CA PHE A 136 -14.99 15.90 -0.46
C PHE A 136 -14.50 15.76 0.98
N SER A 137 -13.47 14.96 1.21
CA SER A 137 -12.95 14.75 2.57
C SER A 137 -11.58 15.39 2.79
N THR A 138 -10.67 15.29 1.83
CA THR A 138 -9.24 15.57 2.09
C THR A 138 -8.53 16.06 0.84
N PHE A 139 -7.73 17.11 1.00
CA PHE A 139 -6.68 17.53 0.08
C PHE A 139 -5.33 17.19 0.70
N TYR A 140 -4.39 16.73 -0.12
CA TYR A 140 -3.03 16.41 0.31
C TYR A 140 -2.04 17.10 -0.64
N LEU A 141 -1.08 17.80 -0.07
CA LEU A 141 0.04 18.42 -0.78
C LEU A 141 1.31 18.05 -0.05
N GLU A 142 2.24 17.47 -0.78
CA GLU A 142 3.60 17.21 -0.33
C GLU A 142 4.56 17.78 -1.37
N THR A 143 5.57 18.52 -0.96
CA THR A 143 6.59 19.00 -1.88
C THR A 143 7.88 19.30 -1.14
N GLY A 144 9.02 19.06 -1.77
CA GLY A 144 10.30 19.37 -1.18
C GLY A 144 11.48 19.13 -2.13
N PRO A 145 12.56 19.93 -1.99
CA PRO A 145 13.85 19.63 -2.58
C PRO A 145 14.58 18.56 -1.76
N GLU A 146 15.41 17.78 -2.44
CA GLU A 146 16.45 16.92 -1.87
C GLU A 146 17.80 17.43 -2.39
N PHE A 147 18.74 17.66 -1.48
CA PHE A 147 20.08 18.13 -1.83
C PHE A 147 21.06 16.97 -1.70
N SER A 148 21.94 16.85 -2.68
CA SER A 148 22.94 15.80 -2.80
C SER A 148 24.27 16.41 -3.22
N ASP A 149 25.32 16.10 -2.48
CA ASP A 149 26.71 16.43 -2.81
C ASP A 149 27.41 15.28 -3.56
N ASN A 150 26.64 14.28 -4.01
CA ASN A 150 27.16 13.09 -4.68
C ASN A 150 27.91 13.41 -5.97
N LEU A 151 27.42 14.41 -6.73
CA LEU A 151 28.08 14.89 -7.94
C LEU A 151 29.46 15.49 -7.64
N ASP A 152 29.56 16.29 -6.58
CA ASP A 152 30.80 17.00 -6.22
C ASP A 152 31.81 16.09 -5.51
N LYS A 153 31.36 15.10 -4.73
CA LYS A 153 32.22 14.23 -3.91
C LYS A 153 32.68 12.96 -4.60
N HIS A 154 31.97 12.53 -5.66
CA HIS A 154 32.25 11.28 -6.34
C HIS A 154 32.64 11.47 -7.81
N GLU A 155 33.24 12.61 -8.14
CA GLU A 155 33.91 12.81 -9.42
C GLU A 155 34.91 11.68 -9.72
N MET A 156 35.08 11.36 -11.00
CA MET A 156 36.04 10.34 -11.41
C MET A 156 37.47 10.79 -11.12
N ASP A 157 38.10 10.11 -10.17
CA ASP A 157 39.49 10.28 -9.76
C ASP A 157 40.45 9.49 -10.67
N HIS A 158 41.42 8.77 -10.12
CA HIS A 158 42.32 7.94 -10.92
C HIS A 158 41.63 6.66 -11.38
N LEU A 159 41.89 6.27 -12.63
CA LEU A 159 41.45 4.98 -13.15
C LEU A 159 42.08 3.86 -12.30
N PRO A 160 41.30 2.96 -11.68
CA PRO A 160 41.84 1.89 -10.85
C PRO A 160 42.87 1.03 -11.61
N GLY A 161 43.95 0.67 -10.93
CA GLY A 161 45.02 -0.11 -11.54
C GLY A 161 44.51 -1.41 -12.17
N GLY A 162 44.84 -1.63 -13.45
CA GLY A 162 44.43 -2.80 -14.21
C GLY A 162 43.07 -2.69 -14.91
N GLN A 163 42.41 -1.53 -14.86
CA GLN A 163 41.24 -1.22 -15.68
C GLN A 163 41.61 -0.30 -16.84
N ASP A 164 41.04 -0.55 -18.01
CA ASP A 164 41.17 0.31 -19.19
C ASP A 164 39.91 1.18 -19.41
N LEU A 165 38.85 0.92 -18.66
CA LEU A 165 37.54 1.56 -18.77
C LEU A 165 36.85 1.60 -17.41
N ARG A 166 36.23 2.74 -17.07
CA ARG A 166 35.38 2.94 -15.91
C ARG A 166 34.16 3.76 -16.32
N GLU A 167 33.00 3.30 -15.89
CA GLU A 167 31.71 3.98 -16.07
C GLU A 167 31.13 4.34 -14.70
N GLN A 168 30.38 5.43 -14.64
CA GLN A 168 29.71 5.86 -13.41
C GLN A 168 28.41 6.58 -13.75
N ASP A 169 27.38 6.37 -12.93
CA ASP A 169 26.13 7.11 -13.00
C ASP A 169 25.82 7.67 -11.62
N LEU A 170 25.79 9.00 -11.52
CA LEU A 170 25.61 9.75 -10.28
C LEU A 170 24.24 10.41 -10.24
N TYR A 171 23.64 10.42 -9.05
CA TYR A 171 22.38 11.09 -8.74
C TYR A 171 22.65 12.32 -7.88
N GLY A 172 22.25 13.48 -8.39
CA GLY A 172 22.35 14.77 -7.71
C GLY A 172 21.04 15.19 -7.06
N ASN A 173 20.84 16.51 -6.94
CA ASN A 173 19.66 17.11 -6.33
C ASN A 173 18.36 16.60 -6.97
N SER A 174 17.33 16.47 -6.15
CA SER A 174 15.98 16.11 -6.58
C SER A 174 14.94 17.13 -6.13
N PHE A 175 13.80 17.15 -6.80
CA PHE A 175 12.63 17.92 -6.37
C PHE A 175 11.38 17.10 -6.59
N TYR A 176 10.60 16.95 -5.51
CA TYR A 176 9.38 16.17 -5.49
C TYR A 176 8.17 17.07 -5.22
N THR A 177 7.06 16.76 -5.89
CA THR A 177 5.74 17.32 -5.62
C THR A 177 4.70 16.23 -5.76
N HIS A 178 3.73 16.22 -4.86
CA HIS A 178 2.57 15.35 -4.93
C HIS A 178 1.31 16.06 -4.48
N LEU A 179 0.24 15.87 -5.24
CA LEU A 179 -1.07 16.44 -5.04
C LEU A 179 -2.09 15.31 -5.00
N GLY A 180 -2.86 15.21 -3.93
CA GLY A 180 -3.84 14.16 -3.73
C GLY A 180 -5.19 14.69 -3.27
N ALA A 181 -6.25 13.99 -3.64
CA ALA A 181 -7.60 14.28 -3.17
C ALA A 181 -8.34 12.98 -2.86
N LYS A 182 -9.09 12.98 -1.76
CA LYS A 182 -10.03 11.91 -1.39
C LYS A 182 -11.47 12.38 -1.54
N LEU A 183 -12.24 11.60 -2.29
CA LEU A 183 -13.64 11.84 -2.63
C LEU A 183 -14.51 10.72 -2.07
N GLN A 184 -15.64 11.07 -1.47
CA GLN A 184 -16.70 10.14 -1.10
C GLN A 184 -17.76 10.16 -2.20
N ILE A 185 -17.66 9.24 -3.16
CA ILE A 185 -18.55 9.19 -4.33
C ILE A 185 -19.90 8.56 -3.97
N HIS A 186 -19.87 7.59 -3.07
CA HIS A 186 -21.05 6.92 -2.50
C HIS A 186 -20.78 6.64 -1.02
N PRO A 187 -21.77 6.51 -0.12
CA PRO A 187 -21.48 6.18 1.28
C PRO A 187 -20.63 4.92 1.50
N ASN A 188 -20.64 4.01 0.53
CA ASN A 188 -19.88 2.76 0.55
C ASN A 188 -18.64 2.80 -0.34
N ILE A 189 -18.40 3.90 -1.07
CA ILE A 189 -17.29 4.01 -2.03
C ILE A 189 -16.57 5.34 -1.81
N SER A 190 -15.33 5.24 -1.36
CA SER A 190 -14.40 6.38 -1.37
C SER A 190 -13.33 6.15 -2.43
N MET A 191 -12.89 7.21 -3.09
CA MET A 191 -11.80 7.17 -4.05
C MET A 191 -10.72 8.16 -3.66
N TYR A 192 -9.47 7.76 -3.85
CA TYR A 192 -8.33 8.67 -3.80
C TYR A 192 -7.72 8.76 -5.20
N ALA A 193 -7.38 9.99 -5.60
CA ALA A 193 -6.60 10.25 -6.80
C ALA A 193 -5.43 11.16 -6.43
N GLY A 194 -4.24 10.83 -6.94
CA GLY A 194 -3.02 11.56 -6.71
C GLY A 194 -2.18 11.70 -7.97
N PHE A 195 -1.50 12.84 -8.09
CA PHE A 195 -0.52 13.12 -9.12
C PHE A 195 0.81 13.47 -8.45
N SER A 196 1.89 12.85 -8.89
CA SER A 196 3.24 13.13 -8.42
C SER A 196 4.17 13.51 -9.55
N ASN A 197 5.13 14.37 -9.25
CA ASN A 197 6.25 14.72 -10.11
C ASN A 197 7.55 14.58 -9.32
N LEU A 198 8.56 13.97 -9.94
CA LEU A 198 9.92 13.88 -9.43
C LEU A 198 10.89 14.28 -10.53
N ARG A 199 11.82 15.17 -10.21
CA ARG A 199 12.93 15.54 -11.08
C ARG A 199 14.23 15.24 -10.35
N ILE A 200 15.15 14.54 -11.01
CA ILE A 200 16.47 14.23 -10.45
C ILE A 200 17.54 14.67 -11.45
N SER A 201 18.51 15.45 -11.00
CA SER A 201 19.72 15.72 -11.76
C SER A 201 20.62 14.48 -11.76
N LYS A 202 21.17 14.11 -12.91
CA LYS A 202 22.05 12.95 -13.05
C LYS A 202 23.28 13.31 -13.88
N GLN A 203 24.38 12.59 -13.65
CA GLN A 203 25.58 12.70 -14.46
C GLN A 203 26.10 11.31 -14.77
N ALA A 204 26.32 11.04 -16.05
CA ALA A 204 27.07 9.89 -16.51
C ALA A 204 28.53 10.27 -16.67
N GLY A 205 29.44 9.46 -16.15
CA GLY A 205 30.88 9.61 -16.29
C GLY A 205 31.48 8.42 -17.02
N LEU A 206 32.49 8.70 -17.83
CA LEU A 206 33.27 7.71 -18.55
C LEU A 206 34.75 8.07 -18.44
N GLN A 207 35.56 7.13 -18.00
CA GLN A 207 37.00 7.25 -17.95
C GLN A 207 37.65 6.06 -18.65
N TYR A 208 38.62 6.31 -19.51
CA TYR A 208 39.30 5.23 -20.25
C TYR A 208 40.78 5.52 -20.46
N ALA A 209 41.56 4.44 -20.54
CA ALA A 209 42.98 4.46 -20.80
C ALA A 209 43.24 4.34 -22.30
N TRP A 210 44.15 5.16 -22.84
CA TRP A 210 44.61 5.06 -24.22
C TRP A 210 46.09 5.34 -24.36
N ASN A 211 46.70 4.74 -25.40
CA ASN A 211 48.12 4.85 -25.67
C ASN A 211 48.36 5.83 -26.82
N SER A 212 49.20 6.85 -26.59
CA SER A 212 49.68 7.79 -27.59
C SER A 212 51.18 7.99 -27.43
N PRO A 213 51.93 8.33 -28.50
CA PRO A 213 53.25 8.91 -28.33
C PRO A 213 53.15 10.14 -27.41
N ASP A 214 54.07 10.28 -26.46
CA ASP A 214 54.10 11.39 -25.51
C ASP A 214 55.17 12.43 -25.84
N SER A 215 56.24 12.03 -26.52
CA SER A 215 57.28 12.94 -26.96
C SER A 215 57.94 12.50 -28.27
N ILE A 216 58.43 13.50 -29.02
CA ILE A 216 59.26 13.30 -30.19
C ILE A 216 60.61 13.94 -29.87
N VAL A 217 61.67 13.15 -29.83
CA VAL A 217 63.03 13.64 -29.63
C VAL A 217 63.71 13.74 -30.99
N GLN A 218 64.24 14.91 -31.30
CA GLN A 218 65.08 15.10 -32.48
C GLN A 218 66.55 14.91 -32.12
N TYR A 219 67.24 14.19 -32.99
CA TYR A 219 68.68 13.93 -32.93
C TYR A 219 69.33 14.45 -34.21
N GLU A 220 70.64 14.63 -34.20
CA GLU A 220 71.41 15.02 -35.40
C GLU A 220 71.23 14.03 -36.57
N TRP A 221 70.96 12.76 -36.26
CA TRP A 221 70.75 11.70 -37.25
C TRP A 221 69.28 11.47 -37.62
N GLY A 222 68.30 12.13 -36.97
CA GLY A 222 66.89 11.75 -37.14
C GLY A 222 65.93 12.17 -36.02
N TYR A 223 64.83 11.43 -35.86
CA TYR A 223 63.92 11.60 -34.71
C TYR A 223 63.38 10.26 -34.23
N GLU A 224 62.99 10.20 -32.95
CA GLU A 224 62.36 9.05 -32.31
C GLU A 224 61.12 9.48 -31.53
N LYS A 225 60.05 8.68 -31.61
CA LYS A 225 58.82 8.85 -30.83
C LYS A 225 58.84 7.94 -29.59
N PHE A 226 58.59 8.51 -28.42
CA PHE A 226 58.52 7.75 -27.17
C PHE A 226 57.07 7.58 -26.73
N PHE A 227 56.74 6.36 -26.29
CA PHE A 227 55.45 6.02 -25.69
C PHE A 227 55.59 5.99 -24.17
N PRO A 228 54.59 6.49 -23.44
CA PRO A 228 54.64 6.50 -21.99
C PRO A 228 54.55 5.07 -21.44
N SER A 229 55.20 4.82 -20.30
CA SER A 229 55.10 3.54 -19.59
C SER A 229 53.73 3.33 -18.93
N ARG A 230 52.93 4.40 -18.82
CA ARG A 230 51.54 4.38 -18.35
C ARG A 230 50.63 4.99 -19.41
N PRO A 231 49.48 4.38 -19.71
CA PRO A 231 48.53 4.95 -20.65
C PRO A 231 48.01 6.30 -20.15
N LYS A 232 47.66 7.19 -21.08
CA LYS A 232 46.94 8.42 -20.74
C LYS A 232 45.50 8.06 -20.41
N VAL A 233 44.92 8.80 -19.47
CA VAL A 233 43.53 8.60 -19.05
C VAL A 233 42.71 9.79 -19.54
N GLU A 234 41.63 9.51 -20.25
CA GLU A 234 40.66 10.51 -20.69
C GLU A 234 39.38 10.34 -19.87
N THR A 235 38.84 11.44 -19.36
CA THR A 235 37.60 11.48 -18.61
C THR A 235 36.61 12.36 -19.36
N SER A 236 35.39 11.86 -19.53
CA SER A 236 34.26 12.59 -20.11
C SER A 236 33.03 12.42 -19.22
N SER A 237 32.15 13.41 -19.22
CA SER A 237 30.90 13.36 -18.49
C SER A 237 29.74 13.93 -19.29
N TYR A 238 28.54 13.50 -18.94
CA TYR A 238 27.29 13.95 -19.56
C TYR A 238 26.22 14.17 -18.49
N ASP A 239 25.82 15.42 -18.31
CA ASP A 239 24.75 15.79 -17.39
C ASP A 239 23.39 15.65 -18.05
N TYR A 240 22.44 15.08 -17.32
CA TYR A 240 21.07 14.90 -17.78
C TYR A 240 20.08 14.94 -16.63
N THR A 241 18.80 14.82 -16.95
CA THR A 241 17.73 14.90 -15.96
C THR A 241 16.78 13.73 -16.13
N LEU A 242 16.48 13.06 -15.04
CA LEU A 242 15.36 12.13 -14.95
C LEU A 242 14.11 12.91 -14.55
N LYS A 243 13.04 12.78 -15.34
CA LYS A 243 11.71 13.32 -15.04
C LYS A 243 10.75 12.15 -14.90
N GLN A 244 10.09 12.05 -13.76
CA GLN A 244 9.09 11.04 -13.48
C GLN A 244 7.77 11.74 -13.13
N ASN A 245 6.68 11.30 -13.77
CA ASN A 245 5.32 11.73 -13.46
C ASN A 245 4.50 10.50 -13.09
N GLY A 246 3.86 10.53 -11.92
CA GLY A 246 3.02 9.46 -11.42
C GLY A 246 1.55 9.89 -11.36
N VAL A 247 0.65 8.96 -11.67
CA VAL A 247 -0.79 9.08 -11.39
C VAL A 247 -1.21 7.84 -10.62
N TYR A 248 -1.70 8.04 -9.39
CA TYR A 248 -2.19 6.97 -8.54
C TYR A 248 -3.67 7.15 -8.27
N VAL A 249 -4.46 6.09 -8.46
CA VAL A 249 -5.89 6.07 -8.16
C VAL A 249 -6.22 4.80 -7.40
N ASN A 250 -6.99 4.91 -6.32
CA ASN A 250 -7.63 3.76 -5.71
C ASN A 250 -9.09 4.03 -5.37
N ALA A 251 -9.85 2.96 -5.19
CA ALA A 251 -11.19 3.00 -4.61
C ALA A 251 -11.22 2.07 -3.40
N ASN A 252 -11.79 2.51 -2.29
CA ASN A 252 -12.18 1.63 -1.19
C ASN A 252 -13.69 1.42 -1.26
N ILE A 253 -14.09 0.16 -1.51
CA ILE A 253 -15.47 -0.26 -1.66
C ILE A 253 -15.85 -1.12 -0.45
N LEU A 254 -16.76 -0.61 0.36
CA LEU A 254 -17.32 -1.30 1.52
C LEU A 254 -18.46 -2.22 1.08
N LEU A 255 -18.27 -3.53 1.26
CA LEU A 255 -19.25 -4.57 0.92
C LEU A 255 -20.17 -4.92 2.10
N GLY A 256 -19.81 -4.46 3.30
CA GLY A 256 -20.58 -4.65 4.52
C GLY A 256 -20.18 -5.86 5.34
N ARG A 257 -20.61 -5.84 6.60
CA ARG A 257 -20.25 -6.84 7.63
C ARG A 257 -18.73 -7.03 7.70
N GLY A 258 -17.91 -5.98 7.65
CA GLY A 258 -16.45 -6.06 7.68
C GLY A 258 -15.77 -6.35 6.35
N TRP A 259 -16.49 -6.65 5.26
CA TRP A 259 -15.84 -6.90 3.98
C TRP A 259 -15.58 -5.61 3.21
N SER A 260 -14.39 -5.47 2.63
CA SER A 260 -14.05 -4.39 1.70
C SER A 260 -13.18 -4.89 0.55
N LEU A 261 -13.26 -4.15 -0.57
CA LEU A 261 -12.50 -4.39 -1.80
C LEU A 261 -11.81 -3.09 -2.21
N THR A 262 -10.50 -3.17 -2.44
CA THR A 262 -9.68 -2.01 -2.78
C THR A 262 -8.89 -2.23 -4.06
N PRO A 263 -9.48 -1.94 -5.24
CA PRO A 263 -8.70 -1.84 -6.47
C PRO A 263 -7.84 -0.57 -6.48
N ALA A 264 -6.61 -0.68 -6.99
CA ALA A 264 -5.75 0.47 -7.23
C ALA A 264 -4.98 0.34 -8.55
N LEU A 265 -4.64 1.50 -9.11
CA LEU A 265 -3.83 1.67 -10.31
C LEU A 265 -2.79 2.75 -10.03
N HIS A 266 -1.52 2.44 -10.29
CA HIS A 266 -0.43 3.41 -10.33
C HIS A 266 0.16 3.41 -11.72
N TYR A 267 0.18 4.55 -12.39
CA TYR A 267 0.88 4.75 -13.66
C TYR A 267 2.07 5.67 -13.42
N VAL A 268 3.23 5.33 -13.95
CA VAL A 268 4.47 6.10 -13.81
C VAL A 268 5.13 6.27 -15.17
N HIS A 269 5.21 7.50 -15.64
CA HIS A 269 5.92 7.87 -16.86
C HIS A 269 7.29 8.43 -16.51
N VAL A 270 8.35 7.78 -17.00
CA VAL A 270 9.74 8.21 -16.81
C VAL A 270 10.30 8.67 -18.16
N ASN A 271 10.91 9.85 -18.17
CA ASN A 271 11.66 10.38 -19.29
C ASN A 271 13.08 10.71 -18.81
N THR A 272 14.06 10.02 -19.36
CA THR A 272 15.46 10.15 -19.00
C THR A 272 16.36 9.84 -20.20
N LYS A 273 17.66 9.63 -19.95
CA LYS A 273 18.62 9.19 -20.95
C LYS A 273 19.12 7.79 -20.61
N SER A 274 19.25 6.95 -21.63
CA SER A 274 20.11 5.78 -21.60
C SER A 274 21.47 6.21 -22.15
N ILE A 275 22.54 5.70 -21.55
CA ILE A 275 23.90 6.08 -21.88
C ILE A 275 24.54 4.89 -22.56
N ASP A 276 24.77 5.03 -23.86
CA ASP A 276 25.49 4.04 -24.66
C ASP A 276 26.94 4.53 -24.82
N ILE A 277 27.89 3.60 -24.84
CA ILE A 277 29.31 3.90 -25.03
C ILE A 277 29.74 3.30 -26.35
N ASP A 278 29.99 4.17 -27.33
CA ASP A 278 30.47 3.76 -28.64
C ASP A 278 31.99 3.58 -28.57
N ASN A 279 32.48 2.40 -28.93
CA ASN A 279 33.92 2.10 -29.02
C ASN A 279 34.38 2.25 -30.47
N ASN A 280 35.21 3.27 -30.71
CA ASN A 280 35.86 3.50 -31.97
C ASN A 280 37.34 3.06 -31.86
N SER A 281 37.63 1.86 -32.37
CA SER A 281 39.00 1.35 -32.45
C SER A 281 39.55 1.42 -33.88
N SER A 282 40.76 1.92 -34.03
CA SER A 282 41.47 1.95 -35.31
C SER A 282 42.90 1.44 -35.14
N PHE A 283 43.35 0.67 -36.12
CA PHE A 283 44.73 0.22 -36.18
C PHE A 283 45.57 1.32 -36.81
N VAL A 284 46.49 1.89 -36.04
CA VAL A 284 47.34 2.99 -36.46
C VAL A 284 48.74 2.47 -36.76
N ARG A 285 49.22 2.76 -37.97
CA ARG A 285 50.63 2.66 -38.33
C ARG A 285 51.24 4.05 -38.21
N ASP A 286 52.22 4.19 -37.33
CA ASP A 286 52.94 5.45 -37.12
C ASP A 286 54.47 5.23 -37.25
N THR A 287 55.21 6.31 -37.46
CA THR A 287 56.68 6.27 -37.52
C THR A 287 57.26 6.19 -36.10
N ALA A 288 57.94 5.09 -35.78
CA ALA A 288 58.64 4.91 -34.51
C ALA A 288 59.89 5.80 -34.44
N TYR A 289 60.74 5.72 -35.47
CA TYR A 289 61.86 6.62 -35.65
C TYR A 289 62.20 6.78 -37.15
N TYR A 290 62.84 7.89 -37.49
CA TYR A 290 63.34 8.18 -38.83
C TYR A 290 64.84 8.44 -38.76
N ASN A 291 65.62 7.83 -39.65
CA ASN A 291 67.05 8.05 -39.77
C ASN A 291 67.36 8.78 -41.09
N GLN A 292 67.83 10.02 -40.97
CA GLN A 292 68.19 10.89 -42.10
C GLN A 292 69.44 10.44 -42.85
N ALA A 293 70.38 9.78 -42.18
CA ALA A 293 71.66 9.39 -42.78
C ALA A 293 71.53 8.26 -43.80
N ILE A 294 70.50 7.42 -43.66
CA ILE A 294 70.22 6.29 -44.56
C ILE A 294 68.84 6.36 -45.21
N ASP A 295 68.14 7.50 -45.06
CA ASP A 295 66.78 7.75 -45.56
C ASP A 295 65.81 6.57 -45.28
N SER A 296 65.76 6.14 -44.01
CA SER A 296 64.99 4.95 -43.60
C SER A 296 64.05 5.26 -42.44
N MET A 297 62.85 4.69 -42.52
CA MET A 297 61.81 4.79 -41.49
C MET A 297 61.52 3.44 -40.86
N SER A 298 61.42 3.42 -39.54
CA SER A 298 60.88 2.29 -38.78
C SER A 298 59.47 2.62 -38.31
N PHE A 299 58.57 1.65 -38.38
CA PHE A 299 57.16 1.83 -38.04
C PHE A 299 56.80 1.12 -36.75
N ILE A 300 55.88 1.72 -36.01
CA ILE A 300 55.18 1.09 -34.90
C ILE A 300 53.71 0.95 -35.25
N TYR A 301 53.10 -0.09 -34.70
CA TYR A 301 51.69 -0.39 -34.87
C TYR A 301 51.02 -0.43 -33.51
N TYR A 302 49.93 0.30 -33.34
CA TYR A 302 49.16 0.29 -32.11
C TYR A 302 47.67 0.51 -32.40
N ASN A 303 46.83 0.04 -31.49
CA ASN A 303 45.40 0.33 -31.54
C ASN A 303 45.15 1.67 -30.87
N GLN A 304 44.57 2.61 -31.62
CA GLN A 304 43.97 3.80 -31.04
C GLN A 304 42.52 3.48 -30.69
N ILE A 305 42.17 3.63 -29.42
CA ILE A 305 40.81 3.42 -28.92
C ILE A 305 40.29 4.77 -28.45
N ARG A 306 39.11 5.14 -28.92
CA ARG A 306 38.34 6.28 -28.43
C ARG A 306 36.96 5.78 -28.02
N PHE A 307 36.51 6.21 -26.86
CA PHE A 307 35.14 5.99 -26.44
C PHE A 307 34.37 7.32 -26.45
N ASP A 308 33.16 7.28 -26.97
CA ASP A 308 32.27 8.44 -27.04
C ASP A 308 30.98 8.13 -26.25
N ILE A 309 30.58 9.04 -25.35
CA ILE A 309 29.28 8.95 -24.67
C ILE A 309 28.18 9.30 -25.67
N ARG A 310 27.24 8.37 -25.87
CA ARG A 310 26.09 8.55 -26.74
C ARG A 310 24.79 8.48 -25.92
N PRO A 311 24.20 9.63 -25.56
CA PRO A 311 22.95 9.66 -24.83
C PRO A 311 21.76 9.41 -25.77
N THR A 312 21.00 8.35 -25.50
CA THR A 312 19.74 8.04 -26.19
C THR A 312 18.56 8.34 -25.28
N THR A 313 17.44 8.80 -25.84
CA THR A 313 16.25 9.12 -25.03
C THR A 313 15.61 7.82 -24.56
N LEU A 314 15.43 7.69 -23.24
CA LEU A 314 14.76 6.56 -22.62
C LEU A 314 13.43 7.01 -22.05
N ILE A 315 12.34 6.42 -22.56
CA ILE A 315 10.98 6.64 -22.08
C ILE A 315 10.44 5.32 -21.56
N LEU A 316 10.00 5.30 -20.31
CA LEU A 316 9.41 4.11 -19.68
C LEU A 316 8.00 4.45 -19.22
N ASN A 317 7.04 3.59 -19.57
CA ASN A 317 5.64 3.71 -19.17
C ASN A 317 5.29 2.53 -18.26
N ASN A 318 5.49 2.75 -16.98
CA ASN A 318 5.33 1.74 -15.95
C ASN A 318 3.89 1.79 -15.42
N PHE A 319 3.34 0.64 -15.07
CA PHE A 319 2.07 0.59 -14.34
C PHE A 319 2.05 -0.54 -13.31
N VAL A 320 1.26 -0.35 -12.27
CA VAL A 320 0.96 -1.35 -11.25
C VAL A 320 -0.56 -1.35 -11.07
N VAL A 321 -1.18 -2.50 -11.22
CA VAL A 321 -2.57 -2.75 -10.87
C VAL A 321 -2.58 -3.64 -9.63
N SER A 322 -3.33 -3.27 -8.62
CA SER A 322 -3.48 -4.09 -7.42
C SER A 322 -4.93 -4.23 -7.00
N LEU A 323 -5.20 -5.32 -6.30
CA LEU A 323 -6.50 -5.62 -5.71
C LEU A 323 -6.26 -6.15 -4.30
N ALA A 324 -6.90 -5.53 -3.32
CA ALA A 324 -6.93 -6.03 -1.96
C ALA A 324 -8.37 -6.38 -1.57
N PHE A 325 -8.55 -7.54 -0.94
CA PHE A 325 -9.81 -7.98 -0.36
C PHE A 325 -9.61 -8.15 1.14
N ASN A 326 -10.32 -7.35 1.92
CA ASN A 326 -10.12 -7.25 3.36
C ASN A 326 -11.37 -7.65 4.14
N LYS A 327 -11.14 -8.18 5.33
CA LYS A 327 -12.12 -8.53 6.33
C LYS A 327 -11.74 -7.89 7.66
N GLN A 328 -12.50 -6.89 8.07
CA GLN A 328 -12.46 -6.38 9.43
C GLN A 328 -13.18 -7.36 10.37
N ILE A 329 -12.44 -7.82 11.37
CA ILE A 329 -12.95 -8.63 12.49
C ILE A 329 -12.64 -7.84 13.75
N SER A 330 -13.64 -7.10 14.23
CA SER A 330 -13.49 -6.20 15.37
C SER A 330 -12.48 -5.09 15.08
N VAL A 331 -11.27 -5.17 15.66
CA VAL A 331 -10.20 -4.17 15.51
C VAL A 331 -9.06 -4.69 14.64
N PHE A 332 -9.19 -5.93 14.17
CA PHE A 332 -8.22 -6.57 13.29
C PHE A 332 -8.71 -6.49 11.86
N ASP A 333 -7.81 -6.14 10.95
CA ASP A 333 -8.04 -6.21 9.51
C ASP A 333 -7.22 -7.37 8.94
N LEU A 334 -7.91 -8.33 8.32
CA LEU A 334 -7.30 -9.46 7.63
C LEU A 334 -7.47 -9.26 6.13
N GLY A 335 -6.38 -9.24 5.37
CA GLY A 335 -6.39 -8.95 3.95
C GLY A 335 -5.66 -9.99 3.13
N ILE A 336 -6.17 -10.26 1.93
CA ILE A 336 -5.40 -10.86 0.85
C ILE A 336 -5.23 -9.80 -0.22
N PHE A 337 -4.00 -9.60 -0.68
CA PHE A 337 -3.67 -8.64 -1.72
C PHE A 337 -2.90 -9.34 -2.84
N GLY A 338 -3.11 -8.85 -4.05
CA GLY A 338 -2.34 -9.25 -5.21
C GLY A 338 -2.06 -8.04 -6.09
N SER A 339 -0.94 -8.08 -6.79
CA SER A 339 -0.59 -7.04 -7.75
C SER A 339 0.01 -7.62 -9.03
N TRP A 340 -0.23 -6.91 -10.12
CA TRP A 340 0.41 -7.15 -11.39
C TRP A 340 1.01 -5.84 -11.89
N SER A 341 2.23 -5.91 -12.41
CA SER A 341 2.94 -4.71 -12.87
C SER A 341 3.65 -4.93 -14.19
N ASN A 342 3.85 -3.82 -14.90
CA ASN A 342 4.88 -3.67 -15.91
C ASN A 342 5.85 -2.60 -15.40
N LEU A 343 7.05 -3.02 -15.01
CA LEU A 343 8.12 -2.15 -14.54
C LEU A 343 9.32 -2.33 -15.46
N ASN A 344 9.69 -1.28 -16.17
CA ASN A 344 10.80 -1.24 -17.12
C ASN A 344 10.67 -2.34 -18.19
N ASP A 345 9.46 -2.49 -18.74
CA ASP A 345 9.08 -3.52 -19.71
C ASP A 345 9.17 -4.96 -19.20
N LEU A 346 9.25 -5.16 -17.88
CA LEU A 346 9.21 -6.46 -17.22
C LEU A 346 7.88 -6.68 -16.50
N HIS A 347 7.29 -7.86 -16.72
CA HIS A 347 6.05 -8.27 -16.08
C HIS A 347 6.30 -8.99 -14.77
N GLN A 348 5.61 -8.59 -13.71
CA GLN A 348 5.68 -9.22 -12.39
C GLN A 348 4.29 -9.43 -11.80
N ILE A 349 4.15 -10.51 -11.04
CA ILE A 349 2.96 -10.83 -10.24
C ILE A 349 3.45 -11.07 -8.81
N GLN A 350 2.81 -10.43 -7.84
CA GLN A 350 3.11 -10.57 -6.42
C GLN A 350 1.84 -10.81 -5.61
#